data_AF-A0A822A6L3-F1
#
_entry.id   AF-A0A822A6L3-F1
#
_cell.length_a   1.000
_cell.length_b   1.000
_cell.length_c   1.000
_cell.angle_alpha   90.00
_cell.angle_beta   90.00
_cell.angle_gamma   90.00
#
_symmetry.space_group_name_H-M   'P 1'
#
loop_
_entity.id
_entity.type
_entity.pdbx_description
1 polymer ?
#
loop_
_entity_poly.entity_id
_entity_poly.type
_entity_poly.pdbx_seq_one_letter_code
_entity_poly.pdbx_strand_id
1 'polypeptide(L)'
;MRIAILEGAAMASGALDGVLTYGISHLKDISSLKPWQWLFLLEGSPIIPLGIITYLFLDNVPNAVQWLNNMEKQILTNLLRNDANVADSESTSGTQLSWLQ
;
A
#
# COMPACT_ATOMS: atom_id res chain seq x y z
N MET A 1 15.33 -9.37 -22.51
CA MET A 1 14.91 -10.43 -21.55
C MET A 1 14.04 -9.91 -20.41
N ARG A 2 14.35 -8.78 -19.74
CA ARG A 2 13.52 -8.23 -18.64
C ARG A 2 12.08 -7.86 -19.02
N ILE A 3 11.88 -7.20 -20.17
CA ILE A 3 10.55 -6.81 -20.66
C ILE A 3 9.65 -8.00 -21.01
N ALA A 4 10.21 -9.13 -21.42
CA ALA A 4 9.44 -10.31 -21.80
C ALA A 4 8.78 -10.99 -20.58
N ILE A 5 9.43 -10.92 -19.41
CA ILE A 5 8.88 -11.44 -18.16
C ILE A 5 7.70 -10.57 -17.70
N LEU A 6 7.83 -9.25 -17.85
CA LEU A 6 6.78 -8.28 -17.50
C LEU A 6 5.54 -8.44 -18.40
N GLU A 7 5.75 -8.55 -19.71
CA GLU A 7 4.67 -8.79 -20.68
C GLU A 7 4.02 -10.17 -20.51
N GLY A 8 4.81 -11.20 -20.23
CA GLY A 8 4.28 -12.54 -19.93
C GLY A 8 3.35 -12.53 -18.72
N ALA A 9 3.67 -11.77 -17.67
CA ALA A 9 2.80 -11.58 -16.51
C ALA A 9 1.52 -10.81 -16.85
N ALA A 10 1.60 -9.80 -17.73
CA ALA A 10 0.43 -9.05 -18.19
C ALA A 10 -0.56 -9.95 -18.96
N MET A 11 -0.06 -10.82 -19.85
CA MET A 11 -0.90 -11.79 -20.55
C MET A 11 -1.55 -12.80 -19.59
N ALA A 12 -0.82 -13.25 -18.57
CA ALA A 12 -1.37 -14.12 -17.54
C ALA A 12 -2.50 -13.42 -16.76
N SER A 13 -2.33 -12.15 -16.40
CA SER A 13 -3.37 -11.35 -15.76
C SER A 13 -4.60 -11.19 -16.65
N GLY A 14 -4.41 -10.93 -17.95
CA GLY A 14 -5.52 -10.80 -18.90
C GLY A 14 -6.31 -12.11 -19.08
N ALA A 15 -5.62 -13.25 -19.06
CA ALA A 15 -6.28 -14.56 -19.10
C ALA A 15 -7.15 -14.81 -17.85
N LEU A 16 -6.68 -14.37 -16.67
CA LEU A 16 -7.43 -14.45 -15.42
C LEU A 16 -8.64 -13.48 -15.43
N ASP A 17 -8.46 -12.27 -15.95
CA ASP A 17 -9.53 -11.28 -16.09
C ASP A 17 -10.64 -11.74 -17.05
N GLY A 18 -10.28 -12.49 -18.10
CA GLY A 18 -11.25 -13.12 -19.00
C GLY A 18 -12.15 -14.16 -18.30
N VAL A 19 -11.57 -15.00 -17.43
CA VAL A 19 -12.35 -15.97 -16.62
C VAL A 19 -13.22 -15.25 -15.59
N LEU A 20 -12.71 -14.20 -14.96
CA LEU A 20 -13.46 -13.35 -14.04
C LEU A 20 -14.67 -12.72 -14.74
N THR A 21 -14.45 -12.13 -15.91
CA THR A 21 -15.51 -11.52 -16.73
C THR A 21 -16.57 -12.55 -17.15
N TYR A 22 -16.15 -13.78 -17.48
CA TYR A 22 -17.06 -14.89 -17.75
C TYR A 22 -17.89 -15.29 -16.52
N GLY A 23 -17.29 -15.32 -15.33
CA GLY A 23 -18.01 -15.56 -14.07
C GLY A 23 -19.04 -14.46 -13.79
N ILE A 24 -18.67 -13.19 -13.97
CA ILE A 24 -19.56 -12.04 -13.75
C ILE A 24 -20.75 -12.03 -14.73
N SER A 25 -20.55 -12.48 -15.98
CA SER A 25 -21.64 -12.54 -16.96
C SER A 25 -22.74 -13.53 -16.56
N HIS A 26 -22.40 -14.61 -15.85
CA HIS A 26 -23.35 -15.59 -15.31
C HIS A 26 -24.08 -15.09 -14.05
N LEU A 27 -23.51 -14.14 -13.32
CA LEU A 27 -24.14 -13.55 -12.13
C LEU A 27 -25.28 -12.58 -12.45
N LYS A 28 -25.40 -12.16 -13.72
CA LYS A 28 -26.49 -11.32 -14.22
C LYS A 28 -27.86 -11.99 -14.09
N ASP A 29 -27.91 -13.31 -14.19
CA ASP A 29 -29.18 -14.06 -14.16
C ASP A 29 -29.68 -14.31 -12.72
N ILE A 30 -28.84 -14.10 -11.71
CA ILE A 30 -29.13 -14.41 -10.30
C ILE A 30 -29.48 -13.16 -9.48
N SER A 31 -29.08 -11.96 -9.94
CA SER A 31 -29.23 -10.71 -9.17
C SER A 31 -29.55 -9.51 -10.06
N SER A 32 -30.34 -8.55 -9.56
CA SER A 32 -30.61 -7.26 -10.24
C SER A 32 -29.41 -6.31 -10.30
N LEU A 33 -28.25 -6.71 -9.78
CA LEU A 33 -27.04 -5.90 -9.79
C LEU A 33 -26.38 -5.88 -11.16
N LYS A 34 -25.84 -4.71 -11.54
CA LYS A 34 -25.13 -4.54 -12.81
C LYS A 34 -23.77 -5.25 -12.75
N PRO A 35 -23.25 -5.81 -13.86
CA PRO A 35 -21.97 -6.51 -13.91
C PRO A 35 -20.79 -5.74 -13.30
N TRP A 36 -20.74 -4.42 -13.51
CA TRP A 36 -19.68 -3.58 -12.96
C TRP A 36 -19.69 -3.49 -11.42
N GLN A 37 -20.85 -3.68 -10.78
CA GLN A 37 -20.94 -3.68 -9.31
C GLN A 37 -20.34 -4.96 -8.72
N TRP A 38 -20.50 -6.09 -9.41
CA TRP A 38 -19.88 -7.35 -9.03
C TRP A 38 -18.36 -7.29 -9.11
N LEU A 39 -17.80 -6.58 -10.10
CA LEU A 39 -16.36 -6.37 -10.21
C LEU A 39 -15.82 -5.63 -8.97
N PHE A 40 -16.45 -4.51 -8.60
CA PHE A 40 -16.06 -3.78 -7.39
C PHE A 40 -16.24 -4.60 -6.10
N LEU A 41 -17.27 -5.45 -6.02
CA LEU A 41 -17.43 -6.34 -4.87
C LEU A 41 -16.31 -7.39 -4.81
N LEU A 42 -15.97 -8.02 -5.94
CA LEU A 42 -14.95 -9.06 -6.00
C LEU A 42 -13.53 -8.52 -5.76
N GLU A 43 -13.21 -7.36 -6.31
CA GLU A 43 -11.89 -6.73 -6.14
C GLU A 43 -11.78 -5.98 -4.81
N GLY A 44 -12.84 -5.30 -4.38
CA GLY A 44 -12.87 -4.55 -3.12
C GLY A 44 -13.00 -5.43 -1.87
N SER A 45 -13.71 -6.55 -1.96
CA SER A 45 -13.94 -7.48 -0.85
C SER A 45 -12.65 -7.95 -0.16
N PRO A 46 -11.58 -8.39 -0.86
CA PRO A 46 -10.33 -8.79 -0.19
C PRO A 46 -9.52 -7.60 0.37
N ILE A 47 -9.70 -6.40 -0.19
CA ILE A 47 -8.94 -5.21 0.22
C ILE A 47 -9.44 -4.66 1.57
N ILE A 48 -10.76 -4.71 1.81
CA ILE A 48 -11.38 -4.26 3.08
C ILE A 48 -10.80 -4.99 4.31
N PRO A 49 -10.82 -6.34 4.40
CA PRO A 49 -10.25 -7.06 5.53
C PRO A 49 -8.73 -6.93 5.55
N LEU A 50 -8.05 -6.84 4.39
CA LEU A 50 -6.62 -6.58 4.35
C LEU A 50 -6.28 -5.23 5.01
N GLY A 51 -7.04 -4.17 4.72
CA GLY A 51 -6.88 -2.87 5.36
C GLY A 51 -7.13 -2.92 6.87
N ILE A 52 -8.12 -3.70 7.32
CA ILE A 52 -8.36 -3.92 8.76
C ILE A 52 -7.20 -4.67 9.40
N ILE A 53 -6.70 -5.72 8.76
CA ILE A 53 -5.54 -6.49 9.23
C ILE A 53 -4.32 -5.58 9.30
N THR A 54 -4.05 -4.80 8.24
CA THR A 54 -2.97 -3.81 8.23
C THR A 54 -3.13 -2.81 9.37
N TYR A 55 -4.32 -2.26 9.59
CA TYR A 55 -4.55 -1.35 10.70
C TYR A 55 -4.27 -1.98 12.07
N LEU A 56 -4.61 -3.26 12.25
CA LEU A 56 -4.36 -3.99 13.51
C LEU A 56 -2.91 -4.45 13.68
N PHE A 57 -2.20 -4.75 12.59
CA PHE A 57 -0.81 -5.23 12.60
C PHE A 57 0.24 -4.12 12.46
N LEU A 58 -0.15 -2.93 12.01
CA LEU A 58 0.76 -1.81 11.84
C LEU A 58 0.98 -1.13 13.20
N ASP A 59 1.95 -1.64 13.94
CA ASP A 59 2.44 -1.02 15.16
C ASP A 59 3.07 0.35 14.85
N ASN A 60 2.51 1.43 15.38
CA ASN A 60 2.99 2.81 15.21
C ASN A 60 4.33 3.12 15.91
N VAL A 61 4.91 2.15 16.62
CA VAL A 61 6.13 2.33 17.42
C VAL A 61 7.19 1.33 16.96
N PRO A 62 8.40 1.79 16.57
CA PRO A 62 9.48 0.92 16.09
C PRO A 62 9.92 -0.12 17.13
N ASN A 63 9.63 0.11 18.42
CA ASN A 63 9.89 -0.85 19.48
C ASN A 63 8.90 -2.03 19.54
N ALA A 64 7.65 -1.83 19.14
CA ALA A 64 6.59 -2.85 19.25
C ALA A 64 6.59 -3.86 18.09
N VAL A 65 7.15 -3.49 16.93
CA VAL A 65 7.10 -4.30 15.71
C VAL A 65 7.78 -5.66 15.91
N GLN A 66 7.03 -6.76 15.91
CA GLN A 66 7.59 -8.11 16.09
C GLN A 66 8.27 -8.67 14.84
N TRP A 67 8.03 -8.06 13.67
CA TRP A 67 8.62 -8.47 12.40
C TRP A 67 10.04 -7.92 12.18
N LEU A 68 10.45 -6.90 12.95
CA LEU A 68 11.73 -6.22 12.74
C LEU A 68 12.80 -6.74 13.70
N ASN A 69 13.99 -7.07 13.17
CA ASN A 69 15.08 -7.60 13.97
C ASN A 69 15.61 -6.52 14.93
N ASN A 70 16.17 -6.92 16.08
CA ASN A 70 16.66 -5.98 17.10
C ASN A 70 17.69 -4.98 16.55
N MET A 71 18.49 -5.39 15.56
CA MET A 71 19.46 -4.53 14.88
C MET A 71 18.78 -3.46 14.01
N GLU A 72 17.74 -3.84 13.25
CA GLU A 72 16.99 -2.93 12.39
C GLU A 72 16.17 -1.91 13.20
N LYS A 73 15.65 -2.32 14.37
CA LYS A 73 15.00 -1.40 15.33
C LYS A 73 15.94 -0.30 15.82
N GLN A 74 17.19 -0.64 16.12
CA GLN A 74 18.19 0.35 16.55
C GLN A 74 18.54 1.32 15.41
N ILE A 75 18.68 0.81 14.19
CA ILE A 75 18.94 1.65 13.00
C ILE A 75 17.78 2.62 12.77
N LEU A 76 16.53 2.14 12.79
CA LEU A 76 15.35 3.00 12.63
C LEU A 76 15.21 4.02 13.76
N THR A 77 15.49 3.64 15.01
CA THR A 77 15.43 4.58 16.14
C THR A 77 16.49 5.69 16.00
N ASN A 78 17.68 5.34 15.54
CA ASN A 78 18.74 6.32 15.26
C ASN A 78 18.39 7.21 14.07
N LEU A 79 17.80 6.67 13.00
CA LEU A 79 17.32 7.44 11.85
C LEU A 79 16.22 8.43 12.26
N LEU A 80 15.18 7.97 12.96
CA LEU A 80 14.10 8.83 13.47
C LEU A 80 14.63 9.95 14.38
N ARG A 81 15.66 9.67 15.19
CA ARG A 81 16.31 10.67 16.04
C ARG A 81 17.13 11.69 15.25
N ASN A 82 17.77 11.26 14.16
CA ASN A 82 18.52 12.14 13.28
C ASN A 82 17.58 13.03 12.45
N ASP A 83 16.49 12.48 11.91
CA ASP A 83 15.48 13.24 11.18
C ASP A 83 14.83 14.31 12.05
N ALA A 84 14.55 13.99 13.33
CA ALA A 84 14.06 14.99 14.29
C ALA A 84 15.03 16.16 14.49
N ASN A 85 16.34 15.88 14.62
CA ASN A 85 17.36 16.93 14.73
C ASN A 85 17.51 17.76 13.44
N VAL A 86 17.37 17.14 12.26
CA VAL A 86 17.47 17.84 10.98
C VAL A 86 16.27 18.80 10.80
N ALA A 87 15.06 18.36 11.12
CA ALA A 87 13.86 19.22 11.06
C ALA A 87 13.96 20.46 11.97
N ASP A 88 14.57 20.31 13.15
CA ASP A 88 14.84 21.41 14.07
C ASP A 88 15.88 22.40 13.50
N SER A 89 16.91 21.89 12.81
CA SER A 89 17.94 22.73 12.18
C SER A 89 17.44 23.48 10.93
N GLU A 90 16.53 22.90 10.17
CA GLU A 90 15.95 23.52 8.98
C GLU A 90 14.93 24.60 9.35
N SER A 91 14.12 24.37 10.39
CA SER A 91 13.21 25.39 10.95
C SER A 91 13.97 26.62 11.47
N THR A 92 15.15 26.41 12.06
CA THR A 92 16.02 27.50 12.54
C THR A 92 16.65 28.29 11.38
N SER A 93 16.90 27.64 10.25
CA SER A 93 17.51 28.26 9.06
C SER A 93 16.48 29.02 8.21
N GLY A 94 15.26 28.48 8.04
CA GLY A 94 14.17 29.11 7.28
C GLY A 94 13.62 30.36 7.96
N THR A 95 13.54 30.36 9.30
CA THR A 95 13.15 31.56 10.07
C THR A 95 14.22 32.66 10.00
N GLN A 96 15.51 32.30 9.91
CA GLN A 96 16.63 33.22 9.74
C GLN A 96 16.74 33.86 8.34
N LEU A 97 16.08 33.32 7.31
CA LEU A 97 16.14 33.88 5.95
C LEU A 97 14.88 34.68 5.56
N SER A 98 13.75 34.48 6.25
CA SER A 98 12.47 35.13 5.91
C SER A 98 12.39 36.63 6.21
N TRP A 99 13.30 37.18 7.02
CA TRP A 99 13.35 38.60 7.39
C TRP A 99 14.37 39.42 6.56
N LEU A 100 15.05 38.77 5.61
CA LEU A 100 16.00 39.40 4.68
C LEU A 100 15.38 39.73 3.30
N GLN A 101 14.04 39.73 3.20
CA GLN A 101 13.24 40.25 2.09
C GLN A 101 12.21 41.24 2.60
#